data_AF-O42311-F1
#
_entry.id   AF-O42311-F1
#
_cell.length_a   1.000
_cell.length_b   1.000
_cell.length_c   1.000
_cell.angle_alpha   90.00
_cell.angle_beta   90.00
_cell.angle_gamma   90.00
#
_symmetry.space_group_name_H-M   'P 1'
#
loop_
_entity.id
_entity.type
_entity.pdbx_description
1 polymer ?
#
loop_
_entity_poly.entity_id
_entity_poly.type
_entity_poly.pdbx_seq_one_letter_code
_entity_poly.pdbx_strand_id
1 'polypeptide(L)'
;LSPEDAVSVFEIEREAFISVSGDCPLHLDEIRHFLTLCPELSLGWFEEGRLVAFIIGSLWDQDRLSQAALTLHKPRGTAVHIHVLAVHRTFRQQGKGSILMWRYLQYLRCLPCARRAV
;
A
#
# COMPACT_ATOMS: atom_id res chain seq x y z
N LEU A 1 4.85 -2.94 -7.46
CA LEU A 1 3.66 -3.80 -7.66
C LEU A 1 3.01 -3.37 -8.96
N SER A 2 2.37 -4.28 -9.67
CA SER A 2 1.60 -4.00 -10.90
C SER A 2 0.13 -4.39 -10.71
N PRO A 3 -0.78 -3.99 -11.62
CA PRO A 3 -2.18 -4.41 -11.55
C PRO A 3 -2.37 -5.94 -11.53
N GLU A 4 -1.40 -6.71 -12.04
CA GLU A 4 -1.42 -8.18 -12.01
C GLU A 4 -1.28 -8.74 -10.59
N ASP A 5 -0.61 -8.01 -9.69
CA ASP A 5 -0.43 -8.39 -8.29
C ASP A 5 -1.71 -8.17 -7.45
N ALA A 6 -2.72 -7.47 -7.98
CA ALA A 6 -3.86 -7.00 -7.21
C ALA A 6 -4.66 -8.12 -6.52
N VAL A 7 -4.77 -9.28 -7.18
CA VAL A 7 -5.42 -10.45 -6.59
C VAL A 7 -4.63 -10.96 -5.37
N SER A 8 -3.30 -11.05 -5.47
CA SER A 8 -2.45 -11.47 -4.36
C SER A 8 -2.50 -10.48 -3.18
N VAL A 9 -2.56 -9.18 -3.47
CA VAL A 9 -2.76 -8.12 -2.46
C VAL A 9 -4.10 -8.34 -1.75
N PHE A 10 -5.19 -8.50 -2.51
CA PHE A 10 -6.53 -8.65 -1.97
C PHE A 10 -6.71 -9.93 -1.13
N GLU A 11 -6.06 -11.04 -1.50
CA GLU A 11 -6.12 -12.25 -0.66
C GLU A 11 -5.45 -12.05 0.70
N ILE A 12 -4.37 -11.27 0.77
CA ILE A 12 -3.75 -10.90 2.06
C ILE A 12 -4.67 -9.95 2.84
N GLU A 13 -5.30 -8.96 2.19
CA GLU A 13 -6.28 -8.04 2.80
C GLU A 13 -7.46 -8.80 3.43
N ARG A 14 -8.00 -9.78 2.70
CA ARG A 14 -9.15 -10.59 3.14
C ARG A 14 -8.86 -11.30 4.45
N GLU A 15 -7.67 -11.84 4.60
CA GLU A 15 -7.27 -12.50 5.84
C GLU A 15 -6.87 -11.48 6.91
N ALA A 16 -6.14 -10.41 6.58
CA ALA A 16 -5.63 -9.45 7.55
C ALA A 16 -6.71 -8.53 8.14
N PHE A 17 -7.72 -8.15 7.36
CA PHE A 17 -8.73 -7.15 7.74
C PHE A 17 -10.15 -7.71 7.71
N ILE A 18 -10.63 -8.24 6.58
CA ILE A 18 -12.03 -8.71 6.47
C ILE A 18 -12.34 -9.79 7.51
N SER A 19 -11.42 -10.71 7.76
CA SER A 19 -11.63 -11.76 8.77
C SER A 19 -11.75 -11.24 10.21
N VAL A 20 -11.31 -10.00 10.46
CA VAL A 20 -11.28 -9.35 11.78
C VAL A 20 -12.42 -8.34 11.94
N SER A 21 -12.64 -7.47 10.95
CA SER A 21 -13.58 -6.36 11.00
C SER A 21 -14.79 -6.50 10.06
N GLY A 22 -14.80 -7.49 9.17
CA GLY A 22 -15.82 -7.64 8.12
C GLY A 22 -15.65 -6.73 6.91
N ASP A 23 -14.59 -5.91 6.88
CA ASP A 23 -14.26 -4.97 5.79
C ASP A 23 -12.73 -4.81 5.68
N CYS A 24 -12.23 -4.29 4.55
CA CYS A 24 -10.81 -4.01 4.30
C CYS A 24 -10.57 -2.56 3.83
N PRO A 25 -9.36 -2.01 4.09
CA PRO A 25 -8.96 -0.70 3.58
C PRO A 25 -9.17 -0.48 2.08
N LEU A 26 -8.84 -1.48 1.23
CA LEU A 26 -9.00 -1.39 -0.22
C LEU A 26 -9.61 -2.67 -0.80
N HIS A 27 -10.68 -2.51 -1.57
CA HIS A 27 -11.25 -3.59 -2.37
C HIS A 27 -10.42 -3.85 -3.64
N LEU A 28 -10.64 -5.00 -4.28
CA LEU A 28 -9.88 -5.43 -5.45
C LEU A 28 -9.82 -4.36 -6.57
N ASP A 29 -10.92 -3.68 -6.85
CA ASP A 29 -10.95 -2.65 -7.90
C ASP A 29 -10.19 -1.38 -7.48
N GLU A 30 -10.18 -1.04 -6.20
CA GLU A 30 -9.41 0.08 -5.64
C GLU A 30 -7.92 -0.21 -5.63
N ILE A 31 -7.53 -1.45 -5.30
CA ILE A 31 -6.15 -1.94 -5.42
C ILE A 31 -5.68 -1.81 -6.87
N ARG A 32 -6.46 -2.34 -7.83
CA ARG A 32 -6.13 -2.23 -9.27
C ARG A 32 -6.04 -0.78 -9.72
N HIS A 33 -6.93 0.07 -9.21
CA HIS A 33 -6.94 1.49 -9.53
C HIS A 33 -5.61 2.17 -9.15
N PHE A 34 -5.16 2.02 -7.90
CA PHE A 34 -3.90 2.62 -7.46
C PHE A 34 -2.67 1.99 -8.13
N LEU A 35 -2.67 0.68 -8.33
CA LEU A 35 -1.59 -0.01 -9.05
C LEU A 35 -1.53 0.34 -10.54
N THR A 36 -2.60 0.89 -11.10
CA THR A 36 -2.62 1.41 -12.48
C THR A 36 -2.18 2.87 -12.53
N LEU A 37 -2.70 3.72 -11.63
CA LEU A 37 -2.45 5.16 -11.68
C LEU A 37 -1.07 5.57 -11.16
N CYS A 38 -0.61 4.94 -10.07
CA CYS A 38 0.62 5.33 -9.40
C CYS A 38 1.34 4.09 -8.80
N PRO A 39 1.71 3.09 -9.63
CA PRO A 39 2.38 1.88 -9.17
C PRO A 39 3.69 2.15 -8.43
N GLU A 40 4.37 3.26 -8.75
CA GLU A 40 5.60 3.70 -8.09
C GLU A 40 5.41 4.01 -6.61
N LEU A 41 4.18 4.29 -6.16
CA LEU A 41 3.90 4.56 -4.74
C LEU A 41 3.57 3.29 -3.95
N SER A 42 3.77 2.12 -4.53
CA SER A 42 3.46 0.83 -3.90
C SER A 42 4.68 -0.10 -3.90
N LEU A 43 4.85 -0.89 -2.84
CA LEU A 43 6.00 -1.77 -2.66
C LEU A 43 5.57 -3.15 -2.17
N GLY A 44 6.12 -4.20 -2.78
CA GLY A 44 5.87 -5.59 -2.40
C GLY A 44 7.13 -6.29 -1.93
N TRP A 45 6.96 -7.24 -1.01
CA TRP A 45 7.97 -8.23 -0.65
C TRP A 45 7.55 -9.59 -1.20
N PHE A 46 8.41 -10.19 -2.02
CA PHE A 46 8.17 -11.50 -2.61
C PHE A 46 9.15 -12.54 -2.05
N GLU A 47 8.65 -13.73 -1.73
CA GLU A 47 9.46 -14.91 -1.41
C GLU A 47 9.05 -16.04 -2.35
N GLU A 48 10.03 -16.62 -3.05
CA GLU A 48 9.79 -17.69 -4.04
C GLU A 48 8.70 -17.34 -5.07
N GLY A 49 8.67 -16.07 -5.50
CA GLY A 49 7.69 -15.57 -6.47
C GLY A 49 6.30 -15.28 -5.89
N ARG A 50 6.09 -15.43 -4.57
CA ARG A 50 4.80 -15.16 -3.91
C ARG A 50 4.87 -13.87 -3.10
N LEU A 51 3.84 -13.03 -3.21
CA LEU A 51 3.72 -11.83 -2.39
C LEU A 51 3.47 -12.23 -0.93
N VAL A 52 4.31 -11.77 -0.01
CA VAL A 52 4.21 -12.07 1.44
C VAL A 52 3.98 -10.83 2.30
N ALA A 53 4.27 -9.64 1.79
CA ALA A 53 3.95 -8.37 2.43
C ALA A 53 3.85 -7.27 1.38
N PHE A 54 3.05 -6.24 1.62
CA PHE A 54 2.90 -5.14 0.69
C PHE A 54 2.55 -3.82 1.37
N ILE A 55 2.77 -2.73 0.64
CA ILE A 55 2.27 -1.38 0.91
C ILE A 55 1.63 -0.84 -0.37
N ILE A 56 0.41 -0.30 -0.26
CA ILE A 56 -0.25 0.49 -1.32
C ILE A 56 -0.32 1.94 -0.88
N GLY A 57 0.13 2.85 -1.74
CA GLY A 57 0.12 4.29 -1.48
C GLY A 57 -0.39 5.11 -2.67
N SER A 58 -0.83 6.34 -2.38
CA SER A 58 -1.15 7.36 -3.40
C SER A 58 -0.66 8.75 -2.95
N LEU A 59 -0.68 9.74 -3.84
CA LEU A 59 -0.39 11.13 -3.45
C LEU A 59 -1.64 11.84 -2.93
N TRP A 60 -1.42 12.73 -1.96
CA TRP A 60 -2.41 13.60 -1.37
C TRP A 60 -1.91 15.05 -1.32
N ASP A 61 -2.83 16.00 -1.54
CA ASP A 61 -2.55 17.42 -1.70
C ASP A 61 -3.03 18.31 -0.55
N GLN A 62 -3.60 17.73 0.51
CA GLN A 62 -4.03 18.47 1.70
C GLN A 62 -3.23 18.06 2.94
N ASP A 63 -3.25 18.90 3.96
CA ASP A 63 -2.48 18.67 5.19
C ASP A 63 -2.98 17.46 5.98
N ARG A 64 -4.30 17.29 6.03
CA ARG A 64 -4.99 16.19 6.73
C ARG A 64 -5.63 15.24 5.73
N LEU A 65 -5.70 13.96 6.12
CA LEU A 65 -6.50 12.98 5.41
C LEU A 65 -7.99 13.31 5.59
N SER A 66 -8.76 13.02 4.56
CA SER A 66 -10.21 13.16 4.53
C SER A 66 -10.80 11.87 3.95
N GLN A 67 -12.13 11.71 4.01
CA GLN A 67 -12.80 10.56 3.40
C GLN A 67 -12.46 10.42 1.91
N ALA A 68 -12.26 11.54 1.21
CA ALA A 68 -11.89 11.54 -0.20
C ALA A 68 -10.46 11.00 -0.45
N ALA A 69 -9.58 11.02 0.55
CA ALA A 69 -8.22 10.48 0.42
C ALA A 69 -8.18 8.95 0.30
N LEU A 70 -9.24 8.25 0.70
CA LEU A 70 -9.34 6.79 0.61
C LEU A 70 -9.37 6.28 -0.84
N THR A 71 -9.91 7.08 -1.77
CA THR A 71 -10.15 6.62 -3.15
C THR A 71 -9.46 7.49 -4.20
N LEU A 72 -8.75 8.55 -3.80
CA LEU A 72 -8.14 9.50 -4.72
C LEU A 72 -6.62 9.42 -4.73
N HIS A 73 -6.08 9.60 -5.93
CA HIS A 73 -4.69 9.97 -6.17
C HIS A 73 -4.64 11.43 -6.65
N LYS A 74 -3.80 12.25 -6.02
CA LYS A 74 -3.59 13.66 -6.36
C LYS A 74 -2.18 13.84 -6.94
N PRO A 75 -1.96 13.81 -8.26
CA PRO A 75 -0.62 13.83 -8.86
C PRO A 75 0.24 15.04 -8.49
N ARG A 76 -0.40 16.16 -8.12
CA ARG A 76 0.27 17.40 -7.68
C ARG A 76 0.45 17.47 -6.16
N GLY A 77 0.00 16.45 -5.44
CA GLY A 77 0.18 16.30 -4.01
C GLY A 77 1.65 16.03 -3.68
N THR A 78 1.99 16.27 -2.41
CA THR A 78 3.36 16.05 -1.90
C THR A 78 3.41 15.15 -0.67
N ALA A 79 2.25 14.81 -0.11
CA ALA A 79 2.12 13.78 0.91
C ALA A 79 1.83 12.45 0.24
N VAL A 80 2.48 11.38 0.69
CA VAL A 80 2.15 10.01 0.30
C VAL A 80 1.20 9.46 1.35
N HIS A 81 -0.05 9.18 0.98
CA HIS A 81 -1.01 8.49 1.81
C HIS A 81 -0.79 6.99 1.70
N ILE A 82 -0.47 6.34 2.83
CA ILE A 82 -0.36 4.89 2.94
C ILE A 82 -1.76 4.34 3.21
N HIS A 83 -2.41 3.82 2.18
CA HIS A 83 -3.76 3.24 2.32
C HIS A 83 -3.74 1.98 3.16
N VAL A 84 -2.71 1.15 2.96
CA VAL A 84 -2.62 -0.15 3.62
C VAL A 84 -1.18 -0.66 3.65
N LEU A 85 -0.84 -1.30 4.77
CA LEU A 85 0.34 -2.14 4.98
C LEU A 85 -0.14 -3.47 5.57
N ALA A 86 0.17 -4.58 4.91
CA ALA A 86 -0.16 -5.90 5.42
C ALA A 86 0.96 -6.92 5.17
N VAL A 87 0.99 -7.92 6.04
CA VAL A 87 1.90 -9.07 5.97
C VAL A 87 1.06 -10.34 6.03
N HIS A 88 1.31 -11.25 5.10
CA HIS A 88 0.68 -12.57 5.06
C HIS A 88 0.90 -13.31 6.38
N ARG A 89 -0.15 -13.92 6.95
CA ARG A 89 -0.16 -14.49 8.31
C ARG A 89 1.04 -15.35 8.70
N THR A 90 1.50 -16.22 7.81
CA THR A 90 2.62 -17.14 8.07
C THR A 90 3.99 -16.45 8.16
N PHE A 91 4.06 -15.18 7.73
CA PHE A 91 5.29 -14.37 7.72
C PHE A 91 5.24 -13.21 8.72
N ARG A 92 4.18 -13.12 9.53
CA ARG A 92 4.06 -12.13 10.62
C ARG A 92 5.04 -12.45 11.75
N GLN A 93 5.31 -11.45 12.60
CA GLN A 93 6.20 -11.55 13.77
C GLN A 93 7.66 -11.94 13.46
N GLN A 94 8.09 -11.71 12.21
CA GLN A 94 9.47 -11.94 11.74
C GLN A 94 10.17 -10.64 11.29
N GLY A 95 9.63 -9.48 11.69
CA GLY A 95 10.18 -8.17 11.32
C GLY A 95 9.90 -7.71 9.88
N LYS A 96 9.30 -8.54 9.01
CA LYS A 96 9.06 -8.20 7.60
C LYS A 96 8.27 -6.91 7.40
N GLY A 97 7.23 -6.67 8.21
CA GLY A 97 6.45 -5.42 8.15
C GLY A 97 7.32 -4.19 8.44
N SER A 98 8.11 -4.23 9.51
CA SER A 98 9.01 -3.13 9.88
C SER A 98 10.10 -2.89 8.83
N ILE A 99 10.69 -3.96 8.29
CA ILE A 99 11.70 -3.86 7.23
C ILE A 99 11.09 -3.31 5.95
N LEU A 100 9.89 -3.77 5.56
CA LEU A 100 9.18 -3.28 4.38
C LEU A 100 8.84 -1.80 4.52
N MET A 101 8.32 -1.39 5.69
CA MET A 101 8.03 0.02 6.00
C MET A 101 9.30 0.87 5.93
N TRP A 102 10.41 0.41 6.53
CA TRP A 102 11.67 1.15 6.47
C TRP A 102 12.18 1.29 5.03
N ARG A 103 12.15 0.20 4.24
CA ARG A 103 12.52 0.23 2.82
C ARG A 103 11.64 1.18 2.02
N TYR A 104 10.34 1.16 2.28
CA TYR A 104 9.38 2.04 1.63
C TYR A 104 9.66 3.50 1.94
N LEU A 105 9.86 3.87 3.21
CA LEU A 105 10.20 5.24 3.59
C LEU A 105 11.55 5.70 2.99
N GLN A 106 12.57 4.84 2.93
CA GLN A 106 13.82 5.20 2.24
C GLN A 106 13.60 5.39 0.74
N TYR A 107 12.82 4.52 0.10
CA TYR A 107 12.47 4.63 -1.31
C TYR A 107 11.73 5.94 -1.62
N LEU A 108 10.75 6.33 -0.78
CA LEU A 108 10.01 7.57 -0.97
C LEU A 108 10.90 8.81 -0.93
N ARG A 109 11.99 8.80 -0.15
CA ARG A 109 12.96 9.91 -0.12
C ARG A 109 13.68 10.13 -1.45
N CYS A 110 13.71 9.11 -2.31
CA CYS A 110 14.28 9.20 -3.64
C CYS A 110 13.28 9.73 -4.69
N LEU A 111 11.99 9.85 -4.33
CA LEU A 111 10.96 10.37 -5.23
C LEU A 111 10.86 11.89 -5.11
N PRO A 112 10.96 12.64 -6.23
CA PRO A 112 10.93 14.11 -6.19
C PRO A 112 9.58 14.69 -5.74
N CYS A 113 8.49 13.93 -5.89
CA CYS A 113 7.15 14.35 -5.49
C CYS A 113 6.87 14.14 -4.00
N ALA A 114 7.57 13.22 -3.32
CA ALA A 114 7.25 12.82 -1.95
C ALA A 114 8.02 13.66 -0.92
N ARG A 115 7.28 14.39 -0.07
CA ARG A 115 7.85 15.19 1.04
C ARG A 115 7.61 14.58 2.41
N ARG A 116 6.52 13.83 2.55
CA ARG A 116 6.13 13.14 3.79
C ARG A 116 5.26 11.93 3.45
N ALA A 117 5.20 10.97 4.37
CA ALA A 117 4.24 9.87 4.32
C ALA A 117 3.27 10.02 5.50
N VAL A 118 1.98 9.75 5.26
CA VAL A 118 0.88 9.84 6.23
C VAL A 118 0.01 8.59 6.19
#